data_AF-A0A350V0Q4-F1
#
_entry.id   AF-A0A350V0Q4-F1
#
_cell.length_a   1.000
_cell.length_b   1.000
_cell.length_c   1.000
_cell.angle_alpha   90.00
_cell.angle_beta   90.00
_cell.angle_gamma   90.00
#
_symmetry.space_group_name_H-M   'P 1'
#
loop_
_entity.id
_entity.type
_entity.pdbx_description
1 polymer ?
#
loop_
_entity_poly.entity_id
_entity_poly.type
_entity_poly.pdbx_seq_one_letter_code
_entity_poly.pdbx_strand_id
1 'polypeptide(L)' 'RLLRYVYLEDGTFVNLKIVEEGYANAYRRFNVTKQSEFIRAEEDARKNKKGLWGDVNGLKYMESIGN' A
#
# COMPACT_ATOMS: atom_id res chain seq x y z
N ARG A 1 -10.56 -1.88 20.51
CA ARG A 1 -10.11 -2.92 19.54
C ARG A 1 -8.59 -3.00 19.62
N LEU A 2 -8.00 -4.17 19.38
CA LEU A 2 -6.54 -4.35 19.38
C LEU A 2 -5.94 -4.04 18.01
N LEU A 3 -4.75 -3.47 18.00
CA LEU A 3 -3.92 -3.23 16.81
C LEU A 3 -2.68 -4.13 16.91
N ARG A 4 -2.40 -4.91 15.87
CA ARG A 4 -1.32 -5.91 15.87
C ARG A 4 -0.65 -6.00 14.51
N TYR A 5 0.61 -6.42 14.53
CA TYR A 5 1.36 -6.87 13.37
C TYR A 5 1.11 -8.36 13.14
N VAL A 6 0.92 -8.75 11.89
CA VAL A 6 0.59 -10.11 11.50
C VAL A 6 1.77 -10.72 10.74
N TYR A 7 2.20 -11.89 11.20
CA TYR A 7 3.24 -12.69 10.58
C TYR A 7 2.67 -14.05 10.21
N LEU A 8 3.01 -14.55 9.02
CA LEU A 8 2.70 -15.92 8.61
C LEU A 8 3.79 -16.89 9.10
N GLU A 9 3.52 -18.19 9.02
CA GLU A 9 4.44 -19.25 9.44
C GLU A 9 5.77 -19.22 8.68
N ASP A 10 5.76 -18.75 7.42
CA ASP A 10 6.95 -18.58 6.59
C ASP A 10 7.75 -17.30 6.90
N GLY A 11 7.33 -16.53 7.90
CA GLY A 11 7.95 -15.27 8.30
C GLY A 11 7.45 -14.03 7.55
N THR A 12 6.48 -14.16 6.63
CA THR A 12 5.94 -13.03 5.88
C THR A 12 5.30 -12.02 6.83
N PHE A 13 5.84 -10.79 6.85
CA PHE A 13 5.22 -9.67 7.56
C PHE A 13 4.09 -9.06 6.73
N VAL A 14 2.86 -9.51 6.98
CA VAL A 14 1.69 -9.21 6.13
C VAL A 14 1.43 -7.71 6.03
N ASN A 15 1.50 -6.97 7.14
CA ASN A 15 1.24 -5.53 7.13
C ASN A 15 2.20 -4.77 6.22
N LEU A 16 3.46 -5.20 6.13
CA LEU A 16 4.44 -4.56 5.26
C LEU A 16 4.18 -4.95 3.81
N LYS A 17 3.95 -6.24 3.57
CA LYS A 17 3.71 -6.79 2.23
C LYS A 17 2.55 -6.10 1.52
N ILE A 18 1.45 -5.81 2.22
CA ILE A 18 0.31 -5.09 1.60
C ILE A 18 0.65 -3.65 1.21
N VAL A 19 1.57 -2.99 1.93
CA VAL A 19 2.03 -1.64 1.57
C VAL A 19 3.02 -1.70 0.40
N GLU A 20 3.94 -2.68 0.42
CA GLU A 20 4.92 -2.91 -0.65
C GLU A 20 4.27 -3.26 -2.01
N GLU A 21 3.13 -3.94 -2.00
CA GLU A 21 2.34 -4.21 -3.21
C GLU A 21 1.36 -3.08 -3.57
N GLY A 22 1.36 -2.00 -2.79
CA GLY A 22 0.53 -0.83 -3.06
C GLY A 22 -0.95 -1.02 -2.76
N TYR A 23 -1.33 -2.00 -1.93
CA TYR A 23 -2.72 -2.22 -1.51
C TYR A 23 -3.14 -1.37 -0.30
N ALA A 24 -2.18 -0.73 0.37
CA ALA A 24 -2.42 0.16 1.50
C ALA A 24 -1.42 1.32 1.53
N ASN A 25 -1.78 2.41 2.20
CA ASN A 25 -0.88 3.53 2.49
C ASN A 25 -0.31 3.44 3.92
N ALA A 26 0.83 4.08 4.17
CA ALA A 26 1.39 4.17 5.52
C ALA A 26 0.51 5.07 6.40
N TYR A 27 0.21 4.61 7.61
CA TYR A 27 -0.52 5.38 8.59
C TYR A 27 0.43 6.27 9.39
N ARG A 28 0.31 7.60 9.23
CA ARG A 28 1.25 8.59 9.79
C ARG A 28 0.76 9.34 11.03
N ARG A 29 -0.48 9.10 11.48
CA ARG A 29 -1.12 9.91 12.55
C ARG A 29 -0.55 9.64 13.94
N PHE A 30 -0.11 8.42 14.21
CA PHE A 30 0.44 8.02 15.50
C PHE A 30 1.80 7.37 15.30
N ASN A 31 2.73 7.64 16.22
CA ASN A 31 4.05 7.03 16.19
C ASN A 31 3.94 5.55 16.56
N VAL A 32 4.26 4.67 15.60
CA VAL A 32 4.28 3.22 15.78
C VAL A 32 5.66 2.67 15.41
N THR A 33 6.03 1.56 16.06
CA THR A 33 7.40 1.00 16.00
C THR A 33 7.91 0.64 14.61
N LYS A 34 7.02 0.45 13.63
CA LYS A 34 7.35 0.06 12.24
C LYS A 34 7.04 1.16 11.22
N GLN A 35 6.77 2.39 11.66
CA GLN A 35 6.31 3.48 10.79
C GLN A 35 7.29 3.80 9.65
N SER A 36 8.60 3.85 9.92
CA SER A 36 9.61 4.13 8.91
C SER A 36 9.63 3.06 7.80
N GLU A 37 9.49 1.78 8.16
CA GLU A 37 9.42 0.65 7.22
C GLU A 37 8.20 0.81 6.30
N PHE A 38 7.03 1.16 6.85
CA PHE A 38 5.83 1.40 6.04
C PHE A 38 5.94 2.62 5.13
N ILE A 39 6.53 3.73 5.62
CA ILE A 39 6.71 4.94 4.80
C ILE A 39 7.58 4.64 3.59
N ARG A 40 8.71 3.96 3.79
CA ARG A 40 9.61 3.57 2.72
C ARG A 40 8.93 2.62 1.73
N ALA A 41 8.19 1.62 2.21
CA ALA A 41 7.44 0.70 1.36
C ALA A 41 6.39 1.42 0.51
N GLU A 42 5.67 2.41 1.07
CA GLU A 42 4.70 3.21 0.31
C GLU A 42 5.40 4.07 -0.76
N GLU A 43 6.53 4.70 -0.43
CA GLU A 43 7.33 5.47 -1.38
C GLU A 43 7.79 4.61 -2.57
N ASP A 44 8.28 3.41 -2.29
CA ASP A 44 8.69 2.46 -3.32
C ASP A 44 7.49 1.96 -4.14
N ALA A 45 6.35 1.67 -3.53
CA ALA A 45 5.14 1.27 -4.24
C ALA A 45 4.63 2.38 -5.17
N ARG A 46 4.66 3.64 -4.72
CA ARG A 46 4.31 4.83 -5.53
C ARG A 46 5.25 5.02 -6.71
N LYS A 47 6.56 4.94 -6.47
CA LYS A 47 7.59 5.08 -7.52
C LYS A 47 7.42 4.03 -8.61
N ASN A 48 7.05 2.81 -8.22
CA ASN A 48 6.85 1.68 -9.13
C ASN A 48 5.40 1.55 -9.64
N LYS A 49 4.52 2.51 -9.35
CA LYS A 49 3.12 2.52 -9.81
C LYS A 49 2.38 1.21 -9.49
N LYS A 50 2.61 0.65 -8.30
CA LYS A 50 1.97 -0.60 -7.87
C LYS A 50 0.59 -0.35 -7.27
N GLY A 51 -0.32 -1.33 -7.43
CA GLY A 51 -1.62 -1.34 -6.75
C GLY A 51 -2.40 -0.02 -6.92
N LEU A 52 -2.75 0.60 -5.80
CA LEU A 52 -3.46 1.88 -5.71
C LEU A 52 -2.74 3.05 -6.42
N TRP A 53 -1.44 2.92 -6.67
CA TRP A 53 -0.61 3.96 -7.31
C TRP A 53 -0.42 3.74 -8.82
N GLY A 54 -0.96 2.63 -9.34
CA GLY A 54 -0.90 2.28 -10.76
C GLY A 54 -1.99 2.92 -11.60
N ASP A 55 -1.85 2.80 -12.91
CA ASP A 55 -2.88 3.23 -13.86
C ASP A 55 -4.14 2.38 -13.69
N VAL A 56 -5.28 3.02 -13.44
CA VAL A 56 -6.56 2.34 -13.32
C VAL A 56 -7.23 2.27 -14.69
N ASN A 57 -7.06 1.14 -15.39
CA ASN A 57 -7.64 0.96 -16.74
C ASN A 57 -9.19 1.10 -16.75
N GLY A 58 -9.86 0.81 -15.63
CA GLY A 58 -11.31 0.99 -15.49
C GLY A 58 -11.79 2.45 -15.50
N LEU A 59 -10.94 3.41 -15.12
CA LEU A 59 -11.27 4.84 -15.19
C LEU A 59 -11.04 5.42 -16.59
N LYS A 60 -10.07 4.88 -17.34
CA LYS A 60 -9.78 5.31 -18.72
C LYS A 60 -10.97 5.07 -19.67
N TYR A 61 -11.79 4.06 -19.40
CA TYR A 61 -13.01 3.78 -20.17
C TYR A 61 -14.09 4.88 -20.00
N MET A 62 -14.10 5.58 -18.86
CA MET A 62 -15.04 6.68 -18.60
C MET A 62 -14.60 7.98 -19.30
N GLU A 63 -13.30 8.17 -19.51
CA GLU A 63 -12.75 9.32 -20.25
C GLU A 63 -13.00 9.21 -21.76
N SER A 64 -13.07 7.98 -22.29
CA SER A 64 -13.31 7.74 -23.73
C SER A 64 -14.76 7.87 -24.19
N ILE A 65 -15.73 7.84 -23.26
CA ILE A 65 -17.17 7.97 -23.55
C ILE A 65 -17.70 9.40 -23.29
N GLY A 66 -16.84 10.31 -22.82
CA GLY A 66 -17.19 11.68 -22.44
C GLY A 66 -16.90 12.74 -23.51
N ASN A 67 -16.63 12.36 -24.76
CA ASN A 67 -16.34 13.30 -25.86
C ASN A 67 -17.23 13.01 -27.07
#